data_AF-A0A9E4BI96-F1
#
_entry.id   AF-A0A9E4BI96-F1
#
_cell.length_a   1.000
_cell.length_b   1.000
_cell.length_c   1.000
_cell.angle_alpha   90.00
_cell.angle_beta   90.00
_cell.angle_gamma   90.00
#
_symmetry.space_group_name_H-M   'P 1'
#
loop_
_entity.id
_entity.type
_entity.pdbx_description
1 polymer ?
#
loop_
_entity_poly.entity_id
_entity_poly.type
_entity_poly.pdbx_seq_one_letter_code
_entity_poly.pdbx_strand_id
1 'polypeptide(L)'
;MSVEHGVISNPFPIDPNLPDLGQWLTKHTDYNCVYSGKWHVTGRDVANSFDVIYGRHPYGELQDSGTARAAAQYIAEHANDNRPFFLSVGLLNPHDCCYVCGVNGPVGKYGMEPRLPDLPDLPGNFEISLMPPNQRHRVGHWSEADWQYYIYQCYRMVETVDAQIGLIYD
;
A
#
# COMPACT_ATOMS: atom_id res chain seq x y z
N MET A 1 -16.71 -7.44 -9.68
CA MET A 1 -16.77 -6.03 -9.21
C MET A 1 -16.13 -5.04 -10.19
N SER A 2 -15.09 -5.40 -10.95
CA SER A 2 -14.50 -4.51 -11.99
C SER A 2 -15.38 -4.21 -13.20
N VAL A 3 -16.44 -4.99 -13.42
CA VAL A 3 -17.36 -4.82 -14.57
C VAL A 3 -18.35 -3.67 -14.39
N GLU A 4 -18.64 -3.24 -13.17
CA GLU A 4 -19.62 -2.17 -12.90
C GLU A 4 -19.02 -0.78 -13.13
N HIS A 5 -17.74 -0.60 -12.76
CA HIS A 5 -17.02 0.66 -12.93
C HIS A 5 -16.08 0.67 -14.14
N GLY A 6 -16.00 -0.42 -14.90
CA GLY A 6 -15.23 -0.52 -16.16
C GLY A 6 -13.69 -0.53 -16.02
N VAL A 7 -13.15 -0.47 -14.80
CA VAL A 7 -11.69 -0.48 -14.56
C VAL A 7 -11.21 -1.91 -14.36
N ILE A 8 -10.70 -2.52 -15.42
CA ILE A 8 -10.29 -3.93 -15.45
C ILE A 8 -8.78 -4.14 -15.23
N SER A 9 -7.97 -3.08 -15.32
CA SER A 9 -6.57 -3.09 -14.92
C SER A 9 -6.07 -1.68 -14.62
N ASN A 10 -4.91 -1.56 -13.96
CA ASN A 10 -4.36 -0.29 -13.46
C ASN A 10 -4.36 0.89 -14.45
N PRO A 11 -3.98 0.76 -15.74
CA PRO A 11 -3.92 1.90 -16.64
C PRO A 11 -5.30 2.35 -17.15
N PHE A 12 -6.37 1.60 -16.90
CA PHE A 12 -7.70 1.95 -17.41
C PHE A 12 -8.30 3.06 -16.55
N PRO A 13 -8.71 4.19 -17.15
CA PRO A 13 -9.32 5.26 -16.38
C PRO A 13 -10.72 4.88 -15.91
N ILE A 14 -11.11 5.39 -14.74
CA ILE A 14 -12.51 5.33 -14.30
C ILE A 14 -13.38 6.23 -15.19
N ASP A 15 -14.66 5.86 -15.38
CA ASP A 15 -15.64 6.74 -16.00
C ASP A 15 -15.75 8.06 -15.21
N PRO A 16 -15.55 9.24 -15.85
CA PRO A 16 -15.62 10.53 -15.17
C PRO A 16 -17.01 10.85 -14.61
N ASN A 17 -18.07 10.20 -15.08
CA ASN A 17 -19.44 10.43 -14.60
C ASN A 17 -19.77 9.66 -13.32
N LEU A 18 -18.97 8.66 -12.96
CA LEU A 18 -19.12 7.95 -11.69
C LEU A 18 -18.48 8.79 -10.58
N PRO A 19 -19.20 9.18 -9.52
CA PRO A 19 -18.58 9.89 -8.40
C PRO A 19 -17.69 8.93 -7.61
N ASP A 20 -16.54 9.42 -7.14
CA ASP A 20 -15.84 8.76 -6.03
C ASP A 20 -16.46 9.18 -4.69
N LEU A 21 -15.99 8.56 -3.61
CA LEU A 21 -16.49 8.80 -2.27
C LEU A 21 -16.28 10.25 -1.80
N GLY A 22 -15.14 10.86 -2.10
CA GLY A 22 -14.84 12.25 -1.69
C GLY A 22 -15.74 13.27 -2.39
N GLN A 23 -15.97 13.08 -3.69
CA GLN A 23 -16.93 13.89 -4.44
C GLN A 23 -18.36 13.74 -3.91
N TRP A 24 -18.76 12.51 -3.61
CA TRP A 24 -20.10 12.24 -3.08
C TRP A 24 -20.27 12.88 -1.70
N LEU A 25 -19.33 12.67 -0.77
CA LEU A 25 -19.37 13.25 0.58
C LEU A 25 -19.37 14.78 0.53
N THR A 26 -18.51 15.38 -0.28
CA THR A 26 -18.45 16.85 -0.44
C THR A 26 -19.76 17.43 -0.96
N LYS A 27 -20.46 16.71 -1.84
CA LYS A 27 -21.73 17.18 -2.41
C LYS A 27 -22.93 17.00 -1.48
N HIS A 28 -22.91 15.97 -0.63
CA HIS A 28 -24.10 15.51 0.10
C HIS A 28 -24.01 15.67 1.62
N THR A 29 -22.86 16.07 2.14
CA THR A 29 -22.62 16.20 3.58
C THR A 29 -21.83 17.47 3.89
N ASP A 30 -21.67 17.76 5.17
CA ASP A 30 -20.79 18.80 5.68
C ASP A 30 -19.43 18.24 6.13
N TYR A 31 -19.03 17.03 5.76
CA TYR A 31 -17.75 16.48 6.20
C TYR A 31 -16.57 17.26 5.58
N ASN A 32 -15.55 17.55 6.38
CA ASN A 32 -14.23 17.86 5.86
C ASN A 32 -13.63 16.58 5.26
N CYS A 33 -13.57 16.49 3.93
CA CYS A 33 -13.08 15.30 3.24
C CYS A 33 -11.58 15.44 2.98
N VAL A 34 -10.77 14.62 3.66
CA VAL A 34 -9.32 14.74 3.72
C VAL A 34 -8.63 13.44 3.29
N TYR A 35 -7.46 13.56 2.69
CA TYR A 35 -6.69 12.44 2.15
C TYR A 35 -5.20 12.54 2.48
N SER A 36 -4.59 11.43 2.90
CA SER A 36 -3.16 11.31 3.15
C SER A 36 -2.60 10.07 2.44
N GLY A 37 -1.59 10.24 1.59
CA GLY A 37 -0.82 9.12 1.03
C GLY A 37 -1.28 8.60 -0.34
N LYS A 38 -1.35 7.27 -0.48
CA LYS A 38 -1.40 6.58 -1.78
C LYS A 38 -2.76 6.63 -2.47
N TRP A 39 -2.85 7.40 -3.55
CA TRP A 39 -3.95 7.32 -4.52
C TRP A 39 -3.62 6.39 -5.71
N HIS A 40 -4.59 5.67 -6.27
CA HIS A 40 -4.40 4.88 -7.50
C HIS A 40 -5.68 4.68 -8.32
N VAL A 41 -6.45 5.75 -8.51
CA VAL A 41 -7.59 5.74 -9.44
C VAL A 41 -7.19 6.48 -10.71
N THR A 42 -6.89 5.71 -11.76
CA THR A 42 -6.47 6.29 -13.05
C THR A 42 -7.60 7.14 -13.65
N GLY A 43 -7.22 8.27 -14.26
CA GLY A 43 -8.18 9.24 -14.81
C GLY A 43 -8.85 10.14 -13.78
N ARG A 44 -8.49 10.05 -12.50
CA ARG A 44 -9.06 10.87 -11.42
C ARG A 44 -7.98 11.48 -10.55
N ASP A 45 -7.99 12.79 -10.45
CA ASP A 45 -7.13 13.51 -9.52
C ASP A 45 -7.78 13.52 -8.13
N VAL A 46 -7.02 13.05 -7.13
CA VAL A 46 -7.47 13.00 -5.74
C VAL A 46 -7.74 14.39 -5.17
N ALA A 47 -6.99 15.41 -5.60
CA ALA A 47 -7.16 16.79 -5.14
C ALA A 47 -8.48 17.43 -5.58
N ASN A 48 -9.14 16.87 -6.60
CA ASN A 48 -10.49 17.28 -7.00
C ASN A 48 -11.59 16.66 -6.13
N SER A 49 -11.23 15.79 -5.18
CA SER A 49 -12.17 14.95 -4.44
C SER A 49 -11.97 15.05 -2.92
N PHE A 50 -10.75 15.38 -2.48
CA PHE A 50 -10.36 15.53 -1.09
C PHE A 50 -9.35 16.66 -0.92
N ASP A 51 -9.28 17.24 0.28
CA ASP A 51 -8.13 18.04 0.71
C ASP A 51 -6.94 17.12 1.01
N VAL A 52 -5.82 17.29 0.31
CA VAL A 52 -4.69 16.37 0.37
C VAL A 52 -3.62 16.91 1.31
N ILE A 53 -3.49 16.30 2.48
CA ILE A 53 -2.60 16.77 3.56
C ILE A 53 -1.19 16.17 3.50
N TYR A 54 -1.02 15.06 2.78
CA TYR A 54 0.30 14.47 2.55
C TYR A 54 0.40 13.78 1.19
N GLY A 55 1.55 14.00 0.54
CA GLY A 55 1.79 13.61 -0.84
C GLY A 55 1.98 12.12 -1.09
N ARG A 56 2.27 11.80 -2.36
CA ARG A 56 2.38 10.44 -2.89
C ARG A 56 3.81 10.08 -3.30
N HIS A 57 4.27 8.92 -2.87
CA HIS A 57 5.48 8.23 -3.28
C HIS A 57 5.11 6.83 -3.81
N PRO A 58 5.94 6.18 -4.65
CA PRO A 58 5.74 4.78 -5.01
C PRO A 58 6.17 3.77 -3.94
N TYR A 59 6.97 4.19 -2.94
CA TYR A 59 7.55 3.30 -1.92
C TYR A 59 6.99 3.58 -0.54
N GLY A 60 6.51 2.54 0.14
CA GLY A 60 5.99 2.62 1.50
C GLY A 60 7.06 2.99 2.52
N GLU A 61 8.28 2.48 2.36
CA GLU A 61 9.41 2.85 3.23
C GLU A 61 9.69 4.36 3.29
N LEU A 62 9.38 5.10 2.21
CA LEU A 62 9.58 6.55 2.14
C LEU A 62 8.30 7.33 2.45
N GLN A 63 7.12 6.74 2.23
CA GLN A 63 5.84 7.46 2.32
C GLN A 63 5.10 7.22 3.63
N ASP A 64 5.07 5.98 4.13
CA ASP A 64 4.09 5.55 5.13
C ASP A 64 4.25 6.32 6.43
N SER A 65 5.50 6.59 6.84
CA SER A 65 5.76 7.37 8.05
C SER A 65 5.29 8.82 7.98
N GLY A 66 5.42 9.47 6.82
CA GLY A 66 4.90 10.81 6.63
C GLY A 66 3.38 10.84 6.50
N THR A 67 2.82 9.83 5.81
CA THR A 67 1.36 9.63 5.65
C THR A 67 0.69 9.47 7.01
N ALA A 68 1.25 8.64 7.88
CA ALA A 68 0.74 8.38 9.22
C ALA A 68 0.88 9.58 10.14
N ARG A 69 2.05 10.26 10.16
CA ARG A 69 2.22 11.48 10.97
C ARG A 69 1.27 12.60 10.58
N ALA A 70 1.07 12.83 9.28
CA ALA A 70 0.13 13.84 8.81
C ALA A 70 -1.31 13.49 9.21
N ALA A 71 -1.69 12.22 9.12
CA ALA A 71 -3.00 11.75 9.56
C ALA A 71 -3.19 11.91 11.08
N ALA A 72 -2.23 11.48 11.89
CA ALA A 72 -2.27 11.61 13.35
C ALA A 72 -2.34 13.09 13.77
N GLN A 73 -1.53 13.96 13.16
CA GLN A 73 -1.59 15.40 13.39
C GLN A 73 -2.97 15.97 13.06
N TYR A 74 -3.52 15.63 11.89
CA TYR A 74 -4.85 16.09 11.49
C TYR A 74 -5.94 15.66 12.48
N ILE A 75 -5.91 14.39 12.91
CA ILE A 75 -6.85 13.87 13.92
C ILE A 75 -6.72 14.67 15.22
N ALA A 76 -5.49 14.88 15.71
CA ALA A 76 -5.26 15.61 16.95
C ALA A 76 -5.73 17.07 16.89
N GLU A 77 -5.51 17.75 15.76
CA GLU A 77 -5.92 19.14 15.56
C GLU A 77 -7.45 19.31 15.43
N HIS A 78 -8.13 18.32 14.83
CA HIS A 78 -9.56 18.40 14.49
C HIS A 78 -10.48 17.54 15.38
N ALA A 79 -9.95 16.84 16.38
CA ALA A 79 -10.74 15.94 17.25
C ALA A 79 -11.89 16.62 18.00
N ASN A 80 -11.77 17.92 18.27
CA ASN A 80 -12.76 18.71 19.02
C ASN A 80 -13.54 19.71 18.15
N ASP A 81 -13.39 19.64 16.83
CA ASP A 81 -14.12 20.52 15.93
C ASP A 81 -15.61 20.16 15.91
N ASN A 82 -16.46 21.19 15.77
CA ASN A 82 -17.90 20.99 15.63
C ASN A 82 -18.29 20.34 14.28
N ARG A 83 -17.39 20.44 13.29
CA ARG A 83 -17.61 19.92 11.94
C ARG A 83 -16.94 18.56 11.82
N PRO A 84 -17.65 17.49 11.43
CA PRO A 84 -17.04 16.17 11.28
C PRO A 84 -16.06 16.14 10.11
N PHE A 85 -15.09 15.23 10.16
CA PHE A 85 -14.18 14.96 9.06
C PHE A 85 -14.29 13.50 8.59
N PHE A 86 -13.96 13.29 7.32
CA PHE A 86 -13.71 11.98 6.72
C PHE A 86 -12.25 11.98 6.27
N LEU A 87 -11.39 11.20 6.92
CA LEU A 87 -9.98 11.09 6.59
C LEU A 87 -9.69 9.72 5.98
N SER A 88 -9.19 9.70 4.74
CA SER A 88 -8.68 8.49 4.10
C SER A 88 -7.16 8.46 4.16
N VAL A 89 -6.60 7.38 4.72
CA VAL A 89 -5.15 7.19 4.86
C VAL A 89 -4.70 6.02 3.98
N GLY A 90 -3.90 6.31 2.95
CA GLY A 90 -3.39 5.32 1.99
C GLY A 90 -1.94 4.93 2.30
N LEU A 91 -1.76 3.92 3.15
CA LEU A 91 -0.45 3.29 3.41
C LEU A 91 -0.10 2.29 2.30
N LEU A 92 1.19 2.14 2.02
CA LEU A 92 1.73 1.33 0.92
C LEU A 92 2.23 -0.03 1.37
N ASN A 93 3.01 -0.12 2.45
CA ASN A 93 3.50 -1.43 2.89
C ASN A 93 2.32 -2.37 3.19
N PRO A 94 2.40 -3.65 2.78
CA PRO A 94 3.60 -4.38 2.31
C PRO A 94 3.82 -4.37 0.78
N HIS A 95 3.29 -3.42 0.01
CA HIS A 95 3.46 -3.34 -1.45
C HIS A 95 4.94 -3.27 -1.90
N ASP A 96 5.85 -2.83 -1.03
CA ASP A 96 7.28 -2.78 -1.34
C ASP A 96 7.90 -4.16 -1.61
N CYS A 97 7.19 -5.25 -1.28
CA CYS A 97 7.59 -6.62 -1.63
C CYS A 97 7.78 -6.81 -3.14
N CYS A 98 7.08 -6.03 -3.97
CA CYS A 98 7.18 -6.05 -5.44
C CYS A 98 8.57 -5.69 -5.96
N TYR A 99 9.35 -4.91 -5.22
CA TYR A 99 10.69 -4.48 -5.63
C TYR A 99 11.74 -5.57 -5.42
N VAL A 100 11.46 -6.48 -4.49
CA VAL A 100 12.30 -7.63 -4.18
C VAL A 100 12.14 -8.72 -5.24
N CYS A 101 10.93 -8.91 -5.77
CA CYS A 101 10.60 -9.89 -6.81
C CYS A 101 10.51 -9.30 -8.23
N GLY A 102 11.09 -8.11 -8.45
CA GLY A 102 11.11 -7.40 -9.74
C GLY A 102 11.95 -8.10 -10.81
N VAL A 103 12.01 -7.52 -12.02
CA VAL A 103 12.87 -8.04 -13.11
C VAL A 103 14.33 -7.92 -12.69
N ASN A 104 14.93 -9.02 -12.23
CA ASN A 104 16.26 -9.09 -11.63
C ASN A 104 16.39 -8.31 -10.31
N GLY A 105 15.31 -8.19 -9.54
CA GLY A 105 15.37 -7.64 -8.18
C GLY A 105 16.24 -8.51 -7.27
N PRO A 106 16.91 -7.92 -6.26
CA PRO A 106 17.66 -8.72 -5.28
C PRO A 106 16.71 -9.58 -4.46
N VAL A 107 17.18 -10.73 -3.97
CA VAL A 107 16.42 -11.64 -3.07
C VAL A 107 15.93 -10.93 -1.80
N GLY A 108 16.55 -9.81 -1.44
CA GLY A 108 16.07 -8.91 -0.40
C GLY A 108 16.59 -7.49 -0.53
N LYS A 109 15.99 -6.60 0.25
CA LYS A 109 16.46 -5.22 0.43
C LYS A 109 17.89 -5.19 1.00
N TYR A 110 18.23 -6.16 1.84
CA TYR A 110 19.55 -6.35 2.42
C TYR A 110 20.11 -7.73 2.05
N GLY A 111 21.43 -7.82 1.89
CA GLY A 111 22.11 -9.09 1.69
C GLY A 111 21.91 -10.03 2.88
N MET A 112 21.80 -11.33 2.61
CA MET A 112 21.71 -12.34 3.65
C MET A 112 23.07 -12.49 4.33
N GLU A 113 23.18 -12.12 5.61
CA GLU A 113 24.36 -12.45 6.41
C GLU A 113 24.44 -13.97 6.64
N PRO A 114 25.63 -14.54 6.92
CA PRO A 114 25.80 -15.99 7.14
C PRO A 114 24.97 -16.54 8.31
N ARG A 115 24.59 -15.66 9.24
CA ARG A 115 23.77 -16.00 10.40
C ARG A 115 22.34 -15.53 10.13
N LEU A 116 21.61 -16.37 9.41
CA LEU A 116 20.20 -16.13 9.16
C LEU A 116 19.46 -16.11 10.51
N PRO A 117 18.54 -15.15 10.74
CA PRO A 117 17.55 -15.31 11.81
C PRO A 117 16.72 -16.59 11.56
N ASP A 118 15.97 -17.05 12.56
CA ASP A 118 15.00 -18.14 12.35
C ASP A 118 14.02 -17.70 11.25
N LEU A 119 14.21 -18.28 10.06
CA LEU A 119 13.41 -17.97 8.89
C LEU A 119 12.06 -18.68 9.00
N PRO A 120 10.97 -18.05 8.53
CA PRO A 120 9.67 -18.69 8.52
C PRO A 120 9.67 -19.93 7.63
N ASP A 121 8.85 -20.92 7.99
CA ASP A 121 8.61 -22.07 7.15
C ASP A 121 7.96 -21.67 5.82
N LEU A 122 8.25 -22.43 4.78
CA LEU A 122 7.50 -22.35 3.53
C LEU A 122 6.04 -22.79 3.79
N PRO A 123 5.06 -22.17 3.11
CA PRO A 123 3.67 -22.55 3.29
C PRO A 123 3.44 -23.99 2.81
N GLY A 124 2.49 -24.70 3.43
CA GLY A 124 2.26 -26.14 3.12
C GLY A 124 1.81 -26.44 1.68
N ASN A 125 1.50 -25.41 0.88
CA ASN A 125 1.20 -25.48 -0.54
C ASN A 125 2.33 -24.90 -1.42
N PHE A 126 3.56 -24.81 -0.90
CA PHE A 126 4.71 -24.32 -1.65
C PHE A 126 5.16 -25.35 -2.69
N GLU A 127 4.84 -25.07 -3.95
CA GLU A 127 5.16 -25.92 -5.09
C GLU A 127 5.72 -25.06 -6.22
N ILE A 128 7.06 -25.00 -6.33
CA ILE A 128 7.76 -24.23 -7.39
C ILE A 128 7.30 -24.68 -8.79
N SER A 129 6.90 -25.95 -8.94
CA SER A 129 6.40 -26.52 -10.19
C SER A 129 5.15 -25.80 -10.72
N LEU A 130 4.34 -25.21 -9.84
CA LEU A 130 3.12 -24.48 -10.17
C LEU A 130 3.37 -23.01 -10.54
N MET A 131 4.62 -22.55 -10.48
CA MET A 131 4.98 -21.17 -10.84
C MET A 131 4.62 -20.86 -12.30
N PRO A 132 3.84 -19.78 -12.55
CA PRO A 132 3.47 -19.36 -13.89
C PRO A 132 4.71 -19.13 -14.78
N PRO A 133 4.71 -19.59 -16.05
CA PRO A 133 5.86 -19.43 -16.95
C PRO A 133 6.34 -17.97 -17.08
N ASN A 134 5.40 -17.01 -17.04
CA ASN A 134 5.69 -15.59 -17.11
C ASN A 134 6.37 -15.02 -15.84
N GLN A 135 6.45 -15.75 -14.74
CA GLN A 135 7.15 -15.34 -13.52
C GLN A 135 8.53 -16.01 -13.36
N ARG A 136 8.80 -17.10 -14.08
CA ARG A 136 10.06 -17.86 -13.97
C ARG A 136 11.30 -17.03 -14.23
N HIS A 137 11.23 -16.05 -15.13
CA HIS A 137 12.36 -15.16 -15.41
C HIS A 137 12.73 -14.25 -14.22
N ARG A 138 11.79 -14.00 -13.29
CA ARG A 138 12.00 -13.10 -12.15
C ARG A 138 12.53 -13.83 -10.93
N VAL A 139 11.91 -14.98 -10.61
CA VAL A 139 12.11 -15.68 -9.34
C VAL A 139 12.37 -17.18 -9.51
N GLY A 140 12.48 -17.68 -10.74
CA GLY A 140 12.70 -19.11 -10.99
C GLY A 140 14.08 -19.64 -10.63
N HIS A 141 15.02 -18.75 -10.30
CA HIS A 141 16.35 -19.08 -9.80
C HIS A 141 16.41 -19.08 -8.26
N TRP A 142 15.33 -18.73 -7.57
CA TRP A 142 15.29 -18.67 -6.10
C TRP A 142 15.27 -20.07 -5.49
N SER A 143 16.12 -20.27 -4.49
CA SER A 143 16.11 -21.42 -3.60
C SER A 143 14.98 -21.33 -2.57
N GLU A 144 14.73 -22.41 -1.83
CA GLU A 144 13.80 -22.41 -0.70
C GLU A 144 14.16 -21.33 0.33
N ALA A 145 15.45 -21.18 0.66
CA ALA A 145 15.92 -20.16 1.59
C ALA A 145 15.64 -18.72 1.09
N ASP A 146 15.76 -18.49 -0.23
CA ASP A 146 15.42 -17.18 -0.83
C ASP A 146 13.94 -16.87 -0.67
N TRP A 147 13.06 -17.87 -0.86
CA TRP A 147 11.63 -17.72 -0.62
C TRP A 147 11.28 -17.50 0.85
N GLN A 148 11.93 -18.22 1.77
CA GLN A 148 11.75 -17.99 3.21
C GLN A 148 12.19 -16.58 3.62
N TYR A 149 13.29 -16.08 3.06
CA TYR A 149 13.74 -14.71 3.31
C TYR A 149 12.82 -13.67 2.69
N TYR A 150 12.22 -13.94 1.53
CA TYR A 150 11.16 -13.10 0.98
C TYR A 150 9.95 -13.02 1.92
N ILE A 151 9.47 -14.15 2.45
CA ILE A 151 8.37 -14.19 3.43
C ILE A 151 8.75 -13.38 4.69
N TYR A 152 9.95 -13.59 5.21
CA TYR A 152 10.49 -12.83 6.34
C TYR A 152 10.41 -11.31 6.10
N GLN A 153 10.83 -10.85 4.91
CA GLN A 153 10.77 -9.42 4.58
C GLN A 153 9.34 -8.90 4.48
N CYS A 154 8.42 -9.67 3.90
CA CYS A 154 7.00 -9.33 3.91
C CYS A 154 6.47 -9.15 5.35
N TYR A 155 6.87 -10.00 6.30
CA TYR A 155 6.50 -9.82 7.71
C TYR A 155 7.08 -8.53 8.30
N ARG A 156 8.35 -8.21 8.04
CA ARG A 156 8.95 -6.94 8.49
C ARG A 156 8.24 -5.72 7.90
N MET A 157 7.77 -5.78 6.65
CA MET A 157 6.98 -4.72 6.03
C MET A 157 5.59 -4.59 6.68
N VAL A 158 4.94 -5.71 7.01
CA VAL A 158 3.67 -5.74 7.74
C VAL A 158 3.82 -5.11 9.13
N GLU A 159 4.86 -5.48 9.88
CA GLU A 159 5.15 -4.86 11.19
C GLU A 159 5.46 -3.37 11.07
N THR A 160 6.14 -2.97 9.99
CA THR A 160 6.43 -1.55 9.72
C THR A 160 5.16 -0.74 9.51
N VAL A 161 4.21 -1.26 8.70
CA VAL A 161 2.92 -0.58 8.48
C VAL A 161 2.01 -0.65 9.71
N ASP A 162 2.06 -1.75 10.47
CA ASP A 162 1.34 -1.87 11.74
C ASP A 162 1.76 -0.80 12.74
N ALA A 163 3.06 -0.53 12.87
CA ALA A 163 3.55 0.59 13.68
C ALA A 163 3.05 1.96 13.18
N GLN A 164 2.87 2.14 11.86
CA GLN A 164 2.27 3.37 11.32
C GLN A 164 0.77 3.46 11.61
N ILE A 165 0.07 2.33 11.60
CA ILE A 165 -1.34 2.26 12.00
C ILE A 165 -1.46 2.60 13.49
N GLY A 166 -0.61 2.03 14.35
CA GLY A 166 -0.55 2.36 15.77
C GLY A 166 -0.42 3.87 16.02
N LEU A 167 0.51 4.53 15.33
CA LEU A 167 0.70 5.97 15.41
C LEU A 167 -0.55 6.79 15.04
N ILE A 168 -1.42 6.28 14.17
CA ILE A 168 -2.67 6.97 13.77
C ILE A 168 -3.75 6.83 14.86
N TYR A 169 -3.74 5.73 15.60
CA TYR A 169 -4.71 5.44 16.67
C TYR A 169 -4.31 5.99 18.05
N ASP A 170 -3.03 6.27 18.26
CA ASP A 170 -2.47 6.85 19.49
C ASP A 170 -2.92 8.31 19.71
#